data_AF-A0A2D6MUS1-F1
#
_entry.id   AF-A0A2D6MUS1-F1
#
_cell.length_a   1.000
_cell.length_b   1.000
_cell.length_c   1.000
_cell.angle_alpha   90.00
_cell.angle_beta   90.00
_cell.angle_gamma   90.00
#
_symmetry.space_group_name_H-M   'P 1'
#
loop_
_entity.id
_entity.type
_entity.pdbx_description
1 polymer ?
#
loop_
_entity_poly.entity_id
_entity_poly.type
_entity_poly.pdbx_seq_one_letter_code
_entity_poly.pdbx_strand_id
1 'polypeptide(L)'
;MGVGGVADGESAVIGELDPSTRALCHGTALRRARIRTPTAPRVRDPYRERRFPTMRGAFESSNVGAILQSIPRVVSTRMPPPSESPVPASVDVLLCERVESGEFELPVLPETAAQVLTLSQDVACETKDVAALIERDQSLAAHVLRMANSVAFSPAQPIVSLQQGITRLGLSTLCEITVAVVVKGTVFKVPGFERALRDLWRHSSMTGVFAKEIARTVRRNVEGAFLCGLLHDIGKPVTLSFLPEICKATSVELSAEIGEAAMERHHSLIGGVLMGKWGLAPWVETAATYHHDYANARDHKISAMVTCLADHLAHWAMQSRDISEEDLFELPVVADLDLYEGDLTSLLAERDRAIEMAETFL
;
A
#
# COMPACT_ATOMS: atom_id res chain seq x y z
N MET A 1 -46.84 -21.99 -38.32
CA MET A 1 -48.05 -21.90 -39.17
C MET A 1 -49.14 -22.68 -38.45
N GLY A 2 -50.26 -22.14 -37.98
CA GLY A 2 -50.80 -20.79 -37.92
C GLY A 2 -52.19 -20.87 -37.25
N VAL A 3 -52.52 -19.89 -36.42
CA VAL A 3 -53.86 -19.45 -35.95
C VAL A 3 -53.56 -18.15 -35.19
N GLY A 4 -53.90 -16.98 -35.72
CA GLY A 4 -55.20 -16.28 -35.53
C GLY A 4 -55.14 -15.48 -34.22
N GLY A 5 -55.43 -14.18 -34.10
CA GLY A 5 -55.93 -13.12 -34.96
C GLY A 5 -56.43 -11.98 -34.04
N VAL A 6 -56.52 -10.74 -34.57
CA VAL A 6 -57.38 -9.61 -34.10
C VAL A 6 -56.92 -8.91 -32.79
N ALA A 7 -56.89 -7.60 -32.56
CA ALA A 7 -57.43 -6.34 -33.13
C ALA A 7 -56.52 -5.16 -32.65
N ASP A 8 -56.22 -4.15 -33.45
CA ASP A 8 -56.88 -2.82 -33.59
C ASP A 8 -56.48 -1.70 -32.59
N GLY A 9 -56.14 -0.54 -33.18
CA GLY A 9 -56.26 0.83 -32.65
C GLY A 9 -55.17 1.30 -31.68
N GLU A 10 -54.70 2.54 -31.64
CA GLU A 10 -54.95 3.76 -32.41
C GLU A 10 -53.86 4.78 -32.00
N SER A 11 -53.70 5.81 -32.82
CA SER A 11 -52.80 6.99 -32.79
C SER A 11 -52.59 7.78 -31.49
N ALA A 12 -51.41 8.41 -31.32
CA ALA A 12 -51.16 9.84 -30.97
C ALA A 12 -49.64 10.10 -30.73
N VAL A 13 -48.87 10.78 -31.61
CA VAL A 13 -48.51 12.22 -31.74
C VAL A 13 -47.86 12.91 -30.49
N ILE A 14 -46.78 13.67 -30.80
CA ILE A 14 -46.18 14.92 -30.25
C ILE A 14 -45.08 14.93 -29.16
N GLY A 15 -44.00 15.68 -29.46
CA GLY A 15 -43.06 16.33 -28.52
C GLY A 15 -41.57 16.05 -28.77
N GLU A 16 -40.95 16.49 -29.88
CA GLU A 16 -40.15 17.73 -29.98
C GLU A 16 -39.09 17.95 -28.86
N LEU A 17 -37.81 17.78 -29.20
CA LEU A 17 -36.69 18.53 -28.60
C LEU A 17 -35.67 18.94 -29.68
N ASP A 18 -35.23 20.18 -29.54
CA ASP A 18 -34.65 21.13 -30.49
C ASP A 18 -33.20 20.84 -30.96
N PRO A 19 -32.81 21.23 -32.20
CA PRO A 19 -31.50 20.98 -32.78
C PRO A 19 -30.61 22.24 -32.79
N SER A 20 -29.45 22.18 -32.12
CA SER A 20 -28.39 23.18 -32.30
C SER A 20 -27.00 22.55 -32.39
N THR A 21 -26.79 21.76 -33.44
CA THR A 21 -25.46 21.43 -33.97
C THR A 21 -25.42 21.66 -35.48
N ARG A 22 -24.97 22.85 -35.89
CA ARG A 22 -24.49 23.24 -37.23
C ARG A 22 -23.77 24.58 -37.02
N ALA A 23 -22.58 24.89 -37.51
CA ALA A 23 -21.66 24.31 -38.47
C ALA A 23 -20.28 24.94 -38.12
N LEU A 24 -19.12 24.39 -38.47
CA LEU A 24 -18.52 24.62 -39.78
C LEU A 24 -17.31 23.71 -39.98
N CYS A 25 -17.35 23.01 -41.11
CA CYS A 25 -16.26 22.30 -41.74
C CYS A 25 -15.26 23.27 -42.37
N HIS A 26 -13.97 22.92 -42.33
CA HIS A 26 -12.99 22.92 -43.44
C HIS A 26 -11.71 22.30 -42.83
N GLY A 27 -11.15 21.16 -43.23
CA GLY A 27 -11.23 20.44 -44.49
C GLY A 27 -9.91 20.59 -45.24
N THR A 28 -8.91 19.75 -44.93
CA THR A 28 -7.98 19.23 -45.95
C THR A 28 -7.25 17.98 -45.45
N ALA A 29 -7.50 16.89 -46.15
CA ALA A 29 -6.84 15.60 -46.03
C ALA A 29 -5.75 15.48 -47.09
N LEU A 30 -4.60 14.86 -46.78
CA LEU A 30 -3.73 14.24 -47.79
C LEU A 30 -3.13 12.91 -47.32
N ARG A 31 -3.77 11.85 -47.83
CA ARG A 31 -3.28 10.56 -48.38
C ARG A 31 -1.96 9.93 -47.89
N ARG A 32 -2.13 8.66 -47.51
CA ARG A 32 -1.15 7.56 -47.41
C ARG A 32 -0.45 7.27 -48.74
N ALA A 33 0.84 6.92 -48.67
CA ALA A 33 1.54 6.12 -49.66
C ALA A 33 2.47 5.10 -48.94
N ARG A 34 2.39 3.82 -49.33
CA ARG A 34 3.37 2.77 -49.02
C ARG A 34 4.36 2.69 -50.20
N ILE A 35 5.63 2.37 -49.92
CA ILE A 35 6.39 1.20 -50.46
C ILE A 35 7.92 1.37 -50.30
N ARG A 36 8.55 0.27 -49.83
CA ARG A 36 9.94 -0.22 -49.91
C ARG A 36 11.07 0.40 -49.07
N THR A 37 11.68 -0.52 -48.32
CA THR A 37 12.91 -0.49 -47.51
C THR A 37 14.19 -0.28 -48.33
N PRO A 38 15.15 0.49 -47.79
CA PRO A 38 16.57 0.34 -48.05
C PRO A 38 17.34 -0.12 -46.80
N THR A 39 18.31 -1.00 -47.04
CA THR A 39 19.31 -1.55 -46.10
C THR A 39 20.17 -0.49 -45.41
N ALA A 40 20.52 -0.76 -44.16
CA ALA A 40 21.21 0.12 -43.21
C ALA A 40 22.67 0.51 -43.59
N PRO A 41 23.11 1.73 -43.27
CA PRO A 41 24.52 2.03 -43.07
C PRO A 41 24.92 1.85 -41.59
N ARG A 42 26.05 1.18 -41.34
CA ARG A 42 26.68 1.04 -40.02
C ARG A 42 27.14 2.42 -39.52
N VAL A 43 26.56 2.90 -38.41
CA VAL A 43 27.04 4.09 -37.68
C VAL A 43 27.76 3.62 -36.42
N ARG A 44 28.97 4.15 -36.22
CA ARG A 44 29.88 3.88 -35.09
C ARG A 44 29.24 4.33 -33.77
N ASP A 45 29.29 3.44 -32.79
CA ASP A 45 28.94 3.67 -31.39
C ASP A 45 29.93 4.68 -30.74
N PRO A 46 29.49 5.87 -30.30
CA PRO A 46 30.34 6.84 -29.61
C PRO A 46 30.42 6.63 -28.09
N TYR A 47 29.94 5.50 -27.53
CA TYR A 47 29.95 5.21 -26.10
C TYR A 47 30.89 4.06 -25.69
N ARG A 48 31.97 3.82 -26.43
CA ARG A 48 33.07 2.97 -25.97
C ARG A 48 34.19 3.82 -25.37
N GLU A 49 34.50 3.52 -24.10
CA GLU A 49 35.59 4.06 -23.27
C GLU A 49 35.29 5.32 -22.43
N ARG A 50 34.55 5.13 -21.33
CA ARG A 50 34.87 5.81 -20.06
C ARG A 50 34.93 4.78 -18.94
N ARG A 51 36.16 4.47 -18.51
CA ARG A 51 36.42 3.75 -17.27
C ARG A 51 35.96 4.62 -16.11
N PHE A 52 35.00 4.15 -15.31
CA PHE A 52 34.67 4.77 -14.03
C PHE A 52 35.74 4.39 -13.00
N PRO A 53 36.33 5.34 -12.27
CA PRO A 53 37.18 5.03 -11.13
C PRO A 53 36.30 4.50 -9.99
N THR A 54 36.68 3.35 -9.43
CA THR A 54 36.14 2.86 -8.16
C THR A 54 36.49 3.85 -7.04
N MET A 55 35.52 4.65 -6.60
CA MET A 55 35.65 5.38 -5.33
C MET A 55 35.31 4.44 -4.18
N ARG A 56 36.34 3.74 -3.68
CA ARG A 56 36.45 3.44 -2.25
C ARG A 56 37.06 4.67 -1.59
N GLY A 57 36.34 5.26 -0.64
CA GLY A 57 36.91 6.19 0.35
C GLY A 57 36.40 7.62 0.24
N ALA A 58 35.41 7.94 1.09
CA ALA A 58 35.34 9.14 1.94
C ALA A 58 33.94 9.23 2.58
N PHE A 59 33.60 8.27 3.44
CA PHE A 59 32.59 8.48 4.47
C PHE A 59 33.35 8.90 5.73
N GLU A 60 33.67 10.18 5.82
CA GLU A 60 34.08 10.79 7.08
C GLU A 60 32.85 11.47 7.69
N SER A 61 32.28 10.77 8.67
CA SER A 61 31.61 11.29 9.85
C SER A 61 30.78 12.58 9.70
N SER A 62 29.60 12.47 9.12
CA SER A 62 28.43 13.21 9.62
C SER A 62 27.71 12.32 10.63
N ASN A 63 27.26 12.91 11.72
CA ASN A 63 26.85 12.27 12.98
C ASN A 63 25.50 11.53 12.91
N VAL A 64 25.18 10.93 11.77
CA VAL A 64 23.92 10.22 11.49
C VAL A 64 23.68 9.15 12.55
N GLY A 65 24.71 8.37 12.91
CA GLY A 65 24.63 7.35 13.97
C GLY A 65 24.19 7.85 15.36
N ALA A 66 24.53 9.08 15.72
CA ALA A 66 24.13 9.66 17.01
C ALA A 66 22.73 10.28 16.97
N ILE A 67 22.35 10.89 15.84
CA ILE A 67 20.99 11.37 15.59
C ILE A 67 20.00 10.19 15.60
N LEU A 68 20.40 9.05 15.03
CA LEU A 68 19.65 7.79 14.99
C LEU A 68 19.37 7.16 16.36
N GLN A 69 20.19 7.46 17.38
CA GLN A 69 19.98 6.99 18.75
C GLN A 69 19.09 7.93 19.58
N SER A 70 18.82 9.15 19.06
CA SER A 70 18.05 10.19 19.73
C SER A 70 16.59 10.30 19.26
N ILE A 71 16.19 9.54 18.24
CA ILE A 71 14.79 9.37 17.79
C ILE A 71 13.97 8.85 19.00
N PRO A 72 13.10 9.66 19.61
CA PRO A 72 12.27 9.20 20.71
C PRO A 72 11.35 8.07 20.24
N ARG A 73 10.98 7.18 21.17
CA ARG A 73 9.91 6.21 20.92
C ARG A 73 8.66 7.00 20.55
N VAL A 74 8.20 6.81 19.31
CA VAL A 74 6.88 7.16 18.73
C VAL A 74 5.98 7.93 19.70
N VAL A 75 5.70 9.21 19.45
CA VAL A 75 4.57 9.94 20.07
C VAL A 75 4.03 11.00 19.10
N SER A 76 2.69 10.99 18.98
CA SER A 76 1.76 12.05 18.53
C SER A 76 1.31 12.06 17.05
N THR A 77 0.09 11.56 16.81
CA THR A 77 -0.75 11.83 15.61
C THR A 77 -1.59 13.09 15.70
N ARG A 78 -1.40 13.94 16.72
CA ARG A 78 -1.86 15.31 16.51
C ARG A 78 -0.89 15.94 15.52
N MET A 79 -1.21 15.80 14.23
CA MET A 79 -0.51 16.50 13.16
C MET A 79 -0.50 17.97 13.58
N PRO A 80 0.67 18.54 13.91
CA PRO A 80 0.71 19.94 14.27
C PRO A 80 0.19 20.74 13.08
N PRO A 81 -0.55 21.85 13.30
CA PRO A 81 -0.97 22.70 12.20
C PRO A 81 0.25 23.03 11.32
N PRO A 82 0.10 23.27 10.01
CA PRO A 82 1.23 23.48 9.09
C PRO A 82 2.25 24.53 9.55
N SER A 83 1.84 25.46 10.42
CA SER A 83 2.67 26.48 11.07
C SER A 83 3.64 25.97 12.15
N GLU A 84 3.45 24.76 12.66
CA GLU A 84 4.23 24.14 13.75
C GLU A 84 4.93 22.84 13.30
N SER A 85 4.83 22.48 12.02
CA SER A 85 5.50 21.28 11.50
C SER A 85 7.02 21.52 11.43
N PRO A 86 7.84 20.61 11.97
CA PRO A 86 9.29 20.75 11.89
C PRO A 86 9.81 20.44 10.48
N VAL A 87 8.95 20.00 9.54
CA VAL A 87 9.30 19.83 8.12
C VAL A 87 9.42 21.21 7.46
N PRO A 88 10.60 21.61 6.97
CA PRO A 88 10.74 22.89 6.27
C PRO A 88 9.90 22.91 5.00
N ALA A 89 9.28 24.06 4.69
CA ALA A 89 8.42 24.19 3.51
C ALA A 89 9.09 23.77 2.20
N SER A 90 10.40 23.98 2.05
CA SER A 90 11.15 23.54 0.87
C SER A 90 11.20 22.02 0.73
N VAL A 91 11.28 21.29 1.85
CA VAL A 91 11.27 19.81 1.89
C VAL A 91 9.87 19.29 1.58
N ASP A 92 8.85 19.88 2.21
CA ASP A 92 7.43 19.55 2.01
C ASP A 92 7.01 19.72 0.54
N VAL A 93 7.28 20.89 -0.04
CA VAL A 93 6.97 21.19 -1.45
C VAL A 93 7.66 20.22 -2.38
N LEU A 94 8.97 19.99 -2.19
CA LEU A 94 9.74 19.15 -3.09
C LEU A 94 9.37 17.65 -2.99
N LEU A 95 8.95 17.19 -1.81
CA LEU A 95 8.35 15.86 -1.64
C LEU A 95 7.05 15.76 -2.43
N CYS A 96 6.11 16.69 -2.22
CA CYS A 96 4.83 16.69 -2.93
C CYS A 96 5.02 16.76 -4.45
N GLU A 97 5.86 17.67 -4.95
CA GLU A 97 6.16 17.82 -6.38
C GLU A 97 6.70 16.51 -6.98
N ARG A 98 7.61 15.82 -6.30
CA ARG A 98 8.15 14.53 -6.79
C ARG A 98 7.14 13.38 -6.73
N VAL A 99 6.21 13.39 -5.77
CA VAL A 99 5.12 12.39 -5.73
C VAL A 99 4.16 12.63 -6.89
N GLU A 100 3.72 13.88 -7.09
CA GLU A 100 2.74 14.25 -8.11
C GLU A 100 3.27 14.11 -9.54
N SER A 101 4.52 14.51 -9.77
CA SER A 101 5.17 14.38 -11.09
C SER A 101 5.52 12.94 -11.45
N GLY A 102 5.50 12.02 -10.48
CA GLY A 102 6.00 10.65 -10.65
C GLY A 102 7.53 10.60 -10.82
N GLU A 103 8.24 11.69 -10.55
CA GLU A 103 9.71 11.74 -10.55
C GLU A 103 10.33 10.95 -9.40
N PHE A 104 9.55 10.53 -8.41
CA PHE A 104 10.01 9.48 -7.51
C PHE A 104 10.22 8.17 -8.27
N GLU A 105 11.47 7.68 -8.22
CA GLU A 105 11.77 6.27 -8.43
C GLU A 105 11.20 5.45 -7.26
N LEU A 106 9.88 5.47 -7.11
CA LEU A 106 9.16 4.64 -6.15
C LEU A 106 9.63 3.19 -6.29
N PRO A 107 9.82 2.48 -5.17
CA PRO A 107 10.35 1.13 -5.20
C PRO A 107 9.52 0.28 -6.16
N VAL A 108 10.22 -0.32 -7.13
CA VAL A 108 9.59 -1.25 -8.05
C VAL A 108 9.18 -2.49 -7.27
N LEU A 109 7.97 -2.99 -7.55
CA LEU A 109 7.54 -4.24 -6.97
C LEU A 109 8.51 -5.34 -7.45
N PRO A 110 9.10 -6.14 -6.56
CA PRO A 110 10.01 -7.20 -6.97
C PRO A 110 9.31 -8.18 -7.92
N GLU A 111 10.05 -8.68 -8.91
CA GLU A 111 9.50 -9.48 -10.02
C GLU A 111 8.61 -10.63 -9.53
N THR A 112 9.01 -11.34 -8.48
CA THR A 112 8.22 -12.42 -7.90
C THR A 112 6.85 -11.95 -7.40
N ALA A 113 6.77 -10.81 -6.71
CA ALA A 113 5.50 -10.27 -6.24
C ALA A 113 4.65 -9.75 -7.41
N ALA A 114 5.27 -9.12 -8.42
CA ALA A 114 4.56 -8.68 -9.62
C ALA A 114 3.96 -9.85 -10.41
N GLN A 115 4.71 -10.94 -10.55
CA GLN A 115 4.22 -12.17 -11.19
C GLN A 115 3.09 -12.81 -10.39
N VAL A 116 3.21 -12.88 -9.06
CA VAL A 116 2.14 -13.39 -8.18
C VAL A 116 0.86 -12.56 -8.28
N LEU A 117 0.96 -11.23 -8.31
CA LEU A 117 -0.20 -10.34 -8.51
C LEU A 117 -0.82 -10.51 -9.90
N THR A 118 0.00 -10.68 -10.93
CA THR A 118 -0.50 -10.90 -12.29
C THR A 118 -1.29 -12.21 -12.36
N LEU A 119 -0.76 -13.28 -11.76
CA LEU A 119 -1.40 -14.59 -11.73
C LEU A 119 -2.67 -14.61 -10.87
N SER A 120 -2.72 -13.82 -9.78
CA SER A 120 -3.91 -13.76 -8.93
C SER A 120 -5.11 -13.06 -9.60
N GLN A 121 -4.83 -12.19 -10.58
CA GLN A 121 -5.85 -11.47 -11.35
C GLN A 121 -6.32 -12.24 -12.59
N ASP A 122 -5.59 -13.28 -13.02
CA ASP A 122 -5.97 -14.10 -14.17
C ASP A 122 -6.97 -15.19 -13.79
N VAL A 123 -8.19 -15.06 -14.32
CA VAL A 123 -9.30 -16.00 -14.09
C VAL A 123 -8.99 -17.40 -14.64
N ALA A 124 -8.05 -17.52 -15.59
CA ALA A 124 -7.60 -18.80 -16.15
C ALA A 124 -6.40 -19.40 -15.41
N CYS A 125 -5.82 -18.71 -14.42
CA CYS A 125 -4.64 -19.18 -13.72
C CYS A 125 -4.92 -20.48 -12.95
N GLU A 126 -4.07 -21.48 -13.14
CA GLU A 126 -4.12 -22.66 -12.30
C GLU A 126 -3.41 -22.38 -10.96
N THR A 127 -4.01 -22.75 -9.85
CA THR A 127 -3.46 -22.55 -8.49
C THR A 127 -2.06 -23.17 -8.31
N LYS A 128 -1.77 -24.25 -9.05
CA LYS A 128 -0.46 -24.92 -9.07
C LYS A 128 0.66 -24.01 -9.59
N ASP A 129 0.34 -23.07 -10.48
CA ASP A 129 1.34 -22.21 -11.13
C ASP A 129 1.85 -21.15 -10.15
N VAL A 130 0.96 -20.60 -9.31
CA VAL A 130 1.34 -19.68 -8.23
C VAL A 130 2.19 -20.39 -7.17
N ALA A 131 1.80 -21.59 -6.75
CA ALA A 131 2.59 -22.35 -5.78
C ALA A 131 3.99 -22.67 -6.35
N ALA A 132 4.07 -23.14 -7.60
CA ALA A 132 5.33 -23.43 -8.27
C ALA A 132 6.21 -22.19 -8.45
N LEU A 133 5.60 -21.01 -8.70
CA LEU A 133 6.31 -19.75 -8.79
C LEU A 133 6.98 -19.39 -7.45
N ILE A 134 6.22 -19.46 -6.35
CA ILE A 134 6.74 -19.14 -5.01
C ILE A 134 7.80 -20.16 -4.58
N GLU A 135 7.62 -21.44 -4.90
CA GLU A 135 8.56 -22.53 -4.59
C GLU A 135 9.94 -22.39 -5.26
N ARG A 136 10.06 -21.57 -6.32
CA ARG A 136 11.37 -21.26 -6.94
C ARG A 136 12.34 -20.59 -5.96
N ASP A 137 11.82 -19.88 -4.98
CA ASP A 137 12.59 -19.32 -3.88
C ASP A 137 12.20 -20.01 -2.56
N GLN A 138 13.07 -20.92 -2.12
CA GLN A 138 12.86 -21.67 -0.88
C GLN A 138 12.76 -20.77 0.35
N SER A 139 13.50 -19.66 0.36
CA SER A 139 13.43 -18.69 1.46
C SER A 139 12.06 -18.01 1.46
N LEU A 140 11.58 -17.54 0.30
CA LEU A 140 10.27 -16.93 0.16
C LEU A 140 9.16 -17.92 0.56
N ALA A 141 9.17 -19.14 0.02
CA ALA A 141 8.20 -20.17 0.35
C ALA A 141 8.16 -20.46 1.86
N ALA A 142 9.32 -20.54 2.52
CA ALA A 142 9.38 -20.74 3.96
C ALA A 142 8.79 -19.55 4.74
N HIS A 143 9.05 -18.31 4.32
CA HIS A 143 8.47 -17.12 4.95
C HIS A 143 6.96 -17.03 4.72
N VAL A 144 6.48 -17.36 3.52
CA VAL A 144 5.04 -17.44 3.17
C VAL A 144 4.36 -18.48 4.04
N LEU A 145 4.93 -19.67 4.19
CA LEU A 145 4.39 -20.71 5.06
C LEU A 145 4.40 -20.28 6.53
N ARG A 146 5.45 -19.60 7.01
CA ARG A 146 5.46 -19.05 8.37
C ARG A 146 4.34 -18.04 8.58
N MET A 147 4.14 -17.11 7.64
CA MET A 147 3.03 -16.15 7.68
C MET A 147 1.68 -16.88 7.63
N ALA A 148 1.49 -17.85 6.73
CA ALA A 148 0.25 -18.61 6.61
C ALA A 148 -0.07 -19.46 7.86
N ASN A 149 0.93 -19.86 8.64
CA ASN A 149 0.77 -20.60 9.90
C ASN A 149 0.63 -19.72 11.14
N SER A 150 0.74 -18.40 10.99
CA SER A 150 0.72 -17.48 12.11
C SER A 150 -0.68 -17.35 12.72
N VAL A 151 -0.76 -16.81 13.94
CA VAL A 151 -2.03 -16.67 14.69
C VAL A 151 -3.09 -15.84 13.95
N ALA A 152 -2.70 -15.00 12.99
CA ALA A 152 -3.58 -14.21 12.16
C ALA A 152 -4.44 -15.10 11.28
N PHE A 153 -3.87 -16.18 10.73
CA PHE A 153 -4.62 -17.13 9.89
C PHE A 153 -5.14 -18.32 10.68
N SER A 154 -4.63 -18.55 11.90
CA SER A 154 -5.10 -19.55 12.87
C SER A 154 -5.54 -20.86 12.22
N PRO A 155 -4.66 -21.51 11.43
CA PRO A 155 -5.08 -22.71 10.70
C PRO A 155 -5.36 -23.85 11.68
N ALA A 156 -6.46 -24.58 11.46
CA ALA A 156 -6.86 -25.70 12.32
C ALA A 156 -5.81 -26.82 12.43
N GLN A 157 -4.91 -26.91 11.45
CA GLN A 157 -3.75 -27.79 11.43
C GLN A 157 -2.60 -27.04 10.73
N PRO A 158 -1.32 -27.32 11.07
CA PRO A 158 -0.19 -26.72 10.38
C PRO A 158 -0.29 -26.92 8.86
N ILE A 159 0.00 -25.85 8.12
CA ILE A 159 0.13 -25.79 6.66
C ILE A 159 1.59 -26.10 6.34
N VAL A 160 1.84 -27.25 5.71
CA VAL A 160 3.19 -27.75 5.41
C VAL A 160 3.59 -27.59 3.94
N SER A 161 2.67 -27.19 3.07
CA SER A 161 2.94 -26.88 1.66
C SER A 161 2.11 -25.71 1.15
N LEU A 162 2.56 -25.06 0.08
CA LEU A 162 1.86 -23.92 -0.50
C LEU A 162 0.51 -24.34 -1.11
N GLN A 163 0.43 -25.51 -1.75
CA GLN A 163 -0.83 -26.02 -2.30
C GLN A 163 -1.86 -26.28 -1.18
N GLN A 164 -1.41 -26.76 -0.02
CA GLN A 164 -2.25 -26.88 1.15
C GLN A 164 -2.69 -25.49 1.67
N GLY A 165 -1.79 -24.51 1.62
CA GLY A 165 -2.08 -23.10 1.90
C GLY A 165 -3.17 -22.54 0.99
N ILE A 166 -3.04 -22.71 -0.32
CA ILE A 166 -4.06 -22.30 -1.31
C ILE A 166 -5.40 -22.99 -1.02
N THR A 167 -5.39 -24.28 -0.73
CA THR A 167 -6.61 -25.05 -0.47
C THR A 167 -7.35 -24.56 0.78
N ARG A 168 -6.61 -24.15 1.82
CA ARG A 168 -7.18 -23.75 3.12
C ARG A 168 -7.50 -22.27 3.24
N LEU A 169 -6.62 -21.41 2.73
CA LEU A 169 -6.72 -19.95 2.84
C LEU A 169 -7.30 -19.30 1.58
N GLY A 170 -7.28 -20.01 0.45
CA GLY A 170 -7.60 -19.46 -0.86
C GLY A 170 -6.38 -18.89 -1.57
N LEU A 171 -6.49 -18.78 -2.90
CA LEU A 171 -5.41 -18.28 -3.76
C LEU A 171 -5.10 -16.80 -3.49
N SER A 172 -6.13 -15.94 -3.39
CA SER A 172 -5.97 -14.50 -3.15
C SER A 172 -5.15 -14.25 -1.89
N THR A 173 -5.57 -14.83 -0.77
CA THR A 173 -4.92 -14.72 0.53
C THR A 173 -3.45 -15.14 0.48
N LEU A 174 -3.14 -16.26 -0.19
CA LEU A 174 -1.76 -16.70 -0.30
C LEU A 174 -0.92 -15.71 -1.13
N CYS A 175 -1.48 -15.18 -2.23
CA CYS A 175 -0.83 -14.16 -3.04
C CYS A 175 -0.56 -12.88 -2.23
N GLU A 176 -1.54 -12.44 -1.44
CA GLU A 176 -1.44 -11.27 -0.57
C GLU A 176 -0.36 -11.45 0.51
N ILE A 177 -0.31 -12.63 1.15
CA ILE A 177 0.77 -13.03 2.05
C ILE A 177 2.13 -12.96 1.35
N THR A 178 2.22 -13.51 0.14
CA THR A 178 3.47 -13.50 -0.63
C THR A 178 3.94 -12.09 -0.93
N VAL A 179 3.04 -11.21 -1.38
CA VAL A 179 3.36 -9.79 -1.62
C VAL A 179 3.88 -9.15 -0.35
N ALA A 180 3.20 -9.32 0.78
CA ALA A 180 3.64 -8.75 2.05
C ALA A 180 5.03 -9.23 2.48
N VAL A 181 5.33 -10.53 2.34
CA VAL A 181 6.65 -11.10 2.65
C VAL A 181 7.74 -10.51 1.75
N VAL A 182 7.46 -10.38 0.45
CA VAL A 182 8.40 -9.80 -0.53
C VAL A 182 8.65 -8.32 -0.24
N VAL A 183 7.60 -7.57 0.06
CA VAL A 183 7.66 -6.13 0.39
C VAL A 183 8.47 -5.91 1.67
N LYS A 184 8.25 -6.70 2.72
CA LYS A 184 9.08 -6.69 3.93
C LYS A 184 10.56 -6.89 3.62
N GLY A 185 10.87 -7.85 2.75
CA GLY A 185 12.24 -8.20 2.36
C GLY A 185 12.97 -7.13 1.54
N THR A 186 12.26 -6.12 1.04
CA THR A 186 12.80 -5.14 0.08
C THR A 186 12.59 -3.69 0.53
N VAL A 187 11.35 -3.26 0.76
CA VAL A 187 11.01 -1.87 1.07
C VAL A 187 11.37 -1.48 2.50
N PHE A 188 11.26 -2.40 3.46
CA PHE A 188 11.62 -2.16 4.87
C PHE A 188 13.12 -2.30 5.15
N LYS A 189 13.97 -1.98 4.16
CA LYS A 189 15.43 -1.99 4.27
C LYS A 189 16.01 -0.64 3.86
N VAL A 190 15.88 0.35 4.74
CA VAL A 190 16.53 1.66 4.58
C VAL A 190 17.77 1.69 5.48
N PRO A 191 18.99 1.79 4.92
CA PRO A 191 20.22 1.82 5.70
C PRO A 191 20.20 2.92 6.77
N GLY A 192 20.52 2.55 8.00
CA GLY A 192 20.52 3.46 9.15
C GLY A 192 19.17 3.54 9.89
N PHE A 193 18.07 3.01 9.34
CA PHE A 193 16.74 3.03 9.98
C PHE A 193 16.25 1.64 10.39
N GLU A 194 17.14 0.65 10.50
CA GLU A 194 16.77 -0.76 10.68
C GLU A 194 15.94 -1.00 11.94
N ARG A 195 16.21 -0.27 13.03
CA ARG A 195 15.42 -0.38 14.26
C ARG A 195 14.02 0.21 14.09
N ALA A 196 13.92 1.44 13.58
CA ALA A 196 12.65 2.10 13.35
C ALA A 196 11.76 1.30 12.38
N LEU A 197 12.35 0.70 11.35
CA LEU A 197 11.63 -0.14 10.39
C LEU A 197 11.19 -1.49 10.98
N ARG A 198 11.92 -2.05 11.94
CA ARG A 198 11.44 -3.20 12.71
C ARG A 198 10.24 -2.84 13.57
N ASP A 199 10.30 -1.72 14.29
CA ASP A 199 9.19 -1.25 15.12
C ASP A 199 7.96 -0.90 14.26
N LEU A 200 8.18 -0.31 13.08
CA LEU A 200 7.12 -0.04 12.10
C LEU A 200 6.51 -1.33 11.52
N TRP A 201 7.33 -2.33 11.21
CA TRP A 201 6.83 -3.62 10.75
C TRP A 201 6.01 -4.32 11.84
N ARG A 202 6.44 -4.20 13.10
CA ARG A 202 5.71 -4.69 14.27
C ARG A 202 4.35 -4.02 14.37
N HIS A 203 4.29 -2.69 14.26
CA HIS A 203 3.06 -1.90 14.20
C HIS A 203 2.12 -2.33 13.07
N SER A 204 2.65 -2.44 11.86
CA SER A 204 1.88 -2.85 10.68
C SER A 204 1.32 -4.28 10.83
N SER A 205 2.09 -5.19 11.43
CA SER A 205 1.65 -6.56 11.69
C SER A 205 0.51 -6.62 12.72
N MET A 206 0.61 -5.83 13.79
CA MET A 206 -0.46 -5.71 14.80
C MET A 206 -1.72 -5.08 14.20
N THR A 207 -1.54 -4.04 13.39
CA THR A 207 -2.63 -3.38 12.66
C THR A 207 -3.34 -4.37 11.73
N GLY A 208 -2.59 -5.24 11.03
CA GLY A 208 -3.17 -6.32 10.22
C GLY A 208 -4.06 -7.27 11.04
N VAL A 209 -3.61 -7.69 12.22
CA VAL A 209 -4.40 -8.57 13.11
C VAL A 209 -5.68 -7.88 13.58
N PHE A 210 -5.58 -6.65 14.11
CA PHE A 210 -6.77 -5.92 14.55
C PHE A 210 -7.73 -5.66 13.39
N ALA A 211 -7.22 -5.28 12.21
CA ALA A 211 -8.04 -5.08 11.02
C ALA A 211 -8.82 -6.34 10.64
N LYS A 212 -8.19 -7.52 10.78
CA LYS A 212 -8.84 -8.81 10.56
C LYS A 212 -9.98 -9.06 11.54
N GLU A 213 -9.75 -8.81 12.82
CA GLU A 213 -10.74 -9.01 13.89
C GLU A 213 -11.91 -8.03 13.76
N ILE A 214 -11.64 -6.76 13.49
CA ILE A 214 -12.68 -5.75 13.20
C ILE A 214 -13.49 -6.19 11.98
N ALA A 215 -12.83 -6.59 10.88
CA ALA A 215 -13.51 -7.04 9.67
C ALA A 215 -14.41 -8.26 9.93
N ARG A 216 -14.02 -9.16 10.83
CA ARG A 216 -14.86 -10.30 11.24
C ARG A 216 -16.12 -9.81 11.94
N THR A 217 -15.98 -8.90 12.89
CA THR A 217 -17.10 -8.31 13.63
C THR A 217 -18.06 -7.59 12.70
N VAL A 218 -17.56 -6.75 11.78
CA VAL A 218 -18.39 -6.00 10.82
C VAL A 218 -18.78 -6.80 9.57
N ARG A 219 -18.48 -8.11 9.53
CA ARG A 219 -18.82 -9.05 8.43
C ARG A 219 -18.32 -8.57 7.07
N ARG A 220 -17.01 -8.32 6.97
CA ARG A 220 -16.28 -7.94 5.76
C ARG A 220 -15.18 -8.96 5.45
N ASN A 221 -14.51 -8.78 4.31
CA ASN A 221 -13.41 -9.64 3.88
C ASN A 221 -12.24 -9.49 4.87
N VAL A 222 -11.94 -10.56 5.60
CA VAL A 222 -10.97 -10.53 6.71
C VAL A 222 -9.53 -10.61 6.20
N GLU A 223 -9.28 -11.29 5.09
CA GLU A 223 -7.97 -11.41 4.46
C GLU A 223 -7.53 -10.09 3.84
N GLY A 224 -8.42 -9.45 3.08
CA GLY A 224 -8.19 -8.13 2.51
C GLY A 224 -7.99 -7.06 3.59
N ALA A 225 -8.72 -7.13 4.70
CA ALA A 225 -8.54 -6.22 5.84
C ALA A 225 -7.17 -6.40 6.52
N PHE A 226 -6.72 -7.66 6.69
CA PHE A 226 -5.37 -7.94 7.19
C PHE A 226 -4.30 -7.30 6.30
N LEU A 227 -4.42 -7.46 4.97
CA LEU A 227 -3.49 -6.84 4.03
C LEU A 227 -3.51 -5.31 4.10
N CYS A 228 -4.71 -4.70 4.20
CA CYS A 228 -4.84 -3.26 4.36
C CYS A 228 -4.09 -2.79 5.61
N GLY A 229 -4.30 -3.44 6.76
CA GLY A 229 -3.58 -3.12 7.99
C GLY A 229 -2.07 -3.36 7.90
N LEU A 230 -1.62 -4.38 7.17
CA LEU A 230 -0.20 -4.70 7.02
C LEU A 230 0.55 -3.71 6.11
N LEU A 231 -0.14 -3.09 5.16
CA LEU A 231 0.46 -2.21 4.15
C LEU A 231 0.10 -0.73 4.31
N HIS A 232 -0.76 -0.36 5.27
CA HIS A 232 -1.26 1.01 5.42
C HIS A 232 -0.15 2.05 5.53
N ASP A 233 0.93 1.69 6.23
CA ASP A 233 2.05 2.56 6.58
C ASP A 233 3.27 2.38 5.67
N ILE A 234 3.12 1.70 4.52
CA ILE A 234 4.23 1.45 3.58
C ILE A 234 4.90 2.74 3.10
N GLY A 235 4.19 3.87 3.15
CA GLY A 235 4.73 5.16 2.74
C GLY A 235 5.85 5.62 3.65
N LYS A 236 5.86 5.26 4.93
CA LYS A 236 6.89 5.67 5.90
C LYS A 236 8.32 5.24 5.49
N PRO A 237 8.61 3.95 5.19
CA PRO A 237 9.94 3.54 4.72
C PRO A 237 10.30 4.19 3.39
N VAL A 238 9.31 4.40 2.51
CA VAL A 238 9.53 5.03 1.20
C VAL A 238 9.93 6.49 1.38
N THR A 239 9.23 7.25 2.23
CA THR A 239 9.61 8.63 2.60
C THR A 239 11.03 8.69 3.15
N LEU A 240 11.38 7.80 4.10
CA LEU A 240 12.73 7.76 4.67
C LEU A 240 13.82 7.48 3.62
N SER A 241 13.52 6.66 2.62
CA SER A 241 14.49 6.32 1.58
C SER A 241 14.87 7.52 0.70
N PHE A 242 13.94 8.46 0.51
CA PHE A 242 14.15 9.65 -0.33
C PHE A 242 14.61 10.88 0.42
N LEU A 243 14.28 10.96 1.71
CA LEU A 243 14.51 12.15 2.50
C LEU A 243 15.97 12.66 2.49
N PRO A 244 17.02 11.82 2.51
CA PRO A 244 18.40 12.30 2.39
C PRO A 244 18.68 13.07 1.09
N GLU A 245 18.11 12.63 -0.03
CA GLU A 245 18.26 13.32 -1.32
C GLU A 245 17.50 14.65 -1.31
N ILE A 246 16.26 14.65 -0.81
CA ILE A 246 15.42 15.86 -0.72
C ILE A 246 16.11 16.92 0.14
N CYS A 247 16.52 16.55 1.37
CA CYS A 247 17.20 17.44 2.29
C CYS A 247 18.48 18.02 1.67
N LYS A 248 19.26 17.21 0.94
CA LYS A 248 20.44 17.68 0.21
C LYS A 248 20.07 18.68 -0.89
N ALA A 249 19.02 18.41 -1.67
CA ALA A 249 18.57 19.30 -2.75
C ALA A 249 18.04 20.65 -2.21
N THR A 250 17.46 20.66 -1.01
CA THR A 250 16.93 21.86 -0.37
C THR A 250 17.92 22.53 0.59
N SER A 251 19.14 22.03 0.71
CA SER A 251 20.15 22.51 1.69
C SER A 251 19.65 22.50 3.15
N VAL A 252 18.79 21.54 3.48
CA VAL A 252 18.28 21.31 4.84
C VAL A 252 19.08 20.16 5.45
N GLU A 253 19.53 20.31 6.70
CA GLU A 253 20.14 19.21 7.43
C GLU A 253 19.07 18.21 7.89
N LEU A 254 19.24 16.94 7.55
CA LEU A 254 18.32 15.89 7.98
C LEU A 254 18.48 15.62 9.48
N SER A 255 17.48 15.98 10.27
CA SER A 255 17.37 15.63 11.68
C SER A 255 16.35 14.50 11.91
N ALA A 256 16.40 13.86 13.08
CA ALA A 256 15.40 12.90 13.53
C ALA A 256 13.97 13.49 13.46
N GLU A 257 13.82 14.71 13.97
CA GLU A 257 12.55 15.44 14.03
C GLU A 257 11.95 15.71 12.63
N ILE A 258 12.80 16.11 11.66
CA ILE A 258 12.38 16.28 10.27
C ILE A 258 11.97 14.93 9.66
N GLY A 259 12.75 13.88 9.94
CA GLY A 259 12.46 12.52 9.48
C GLY A 259 11.10 12.01 9.94
N GLU A 260 10.84 12.10 11.23
CA GLU A 260 9.58 11.69 11.85
C GLU A 260 8.39 12.48 11.30
N ALA A 261 8.50 13.81 11.26
CA ALA A 261 7.41 14.64 10.78
C ALA A 261 7.15 14.48 9.27
N ALA A 262 8.19 14.26 8.46
CA ALA A 262 8.01 13.98 7.04
C ALA A 262 7.33 12.62 6.80
N MET A 263 7.71 11.58 7.55
CA MET A 263 7.02 10.30 7.51
C MET A 263 5.53 10.46 7.86
N GLU A 264 5.23 11.09 8.99
CA GLU A 264 3.85 11.25 9.46
C GLU A 264 3.00 12.08 8.49
N ARG A 265 3.58 13.12 7.88
CA ARG A 265 2.86 13.98 6.96
C ARG A 265 2.58 13.35 5.59
N HIS A 266 3.50 12.54 5.06
CA HIS A 266 3.46 12.12 3.66
C HIS A 266 3.18 10.63 3.43
N HIS A 267 3.21 9.79 4.48
CA HIS A 267 3.13 8.34 4.29
C HIS A 267 1.81 7.87 3.65
N SER A 268 0.68 8.49 3.98
CA SER A 268 -0.61 8.09 3.42
C SER A 268 -0.68 8.36 1.91
N LEU A 269 -0.26 9.56 1.48
CA LEU A 269 -0.19 9.93 0.07
C LEU A 269 0.81 9.04 -0.71
N ILE A 270 2.04 8.90 -0.20
CA ILE A 270 3.08 8.09 -0.85
C ILE A 270 2.67 6.63 -0.90
N GLY A 271 2.08 6.11 0.19
CA GLY A 271 1.57 4.75 0.27
C GLY A 271 0.47 4.50 -0.75
N GLY A 272 -0.51 5.40 -0.86
CA GLY A 272 -1.56 5.35 -1.87
C GLY A 272 -1.02 5.25 -3.30
N VAL A 273 -0.16 6.20 -3.68
CA VAL A 273 0.46 6.23 -5.03
C VAL A 273 1.25 4.95 -5.29
N LEU A 274 1.96 4.42 -4.29
CA LEU A 274 2.71 3.17 -4.41
C LEU A 274 1.79 1.97 -4.65
N MET A 275 0.69 1.85 -3.89
CA MET A 275 -0.28 0.77 -4.03
C MET A 275 -0.93 0.76 -5.42
N GLY A 276 -1.31 1.93 -5.92
CA GLY A 276 -1.82 2.09 -7.28
C GLY A 276 -0.79 1.71 -8.34
N LYS A 277 0.48 2.14 -8.17
CA LYS A 277 1.59 1.80 -9.09
C LYS A 277 1.90 0.29 -9.09
N TRP A 278 1.74 -0.39 -7.96
CA TRP A 278 1.92 -1.84 -7.86
C TRP A 278 0.71 -2.64 -8.38
N GLY A 279 -0.40 -1.98 -8.72
CA GLY A 279 -1.60 -2.65 -9.20
C GLY A 279 -2.30 -3.49 -8.13
N LEU A 280 -2.17 -3.10 -6.85
CA LEU A 280 -2.96 -3.74 -5.79
C LEU A 280 -4.44 -3.37 -5.91
N ALA A 281 -5.27 -4.14 -5.21
CA ALA A 281 -6.70 -3.93 -5.25
C ALA A 281 -7.08 -2.53 -4.72
N PRO A 282 -8.12 -1.87 -5.29
CA PRO A 282 -8.45 -0.49 -4.95
C PRO A 282 -8.76 -0.24 -3.46
N TRP A 283 -9.23 -1.26 -2.73
CA TRP A 283 -9.47 -1.16 -1.29
C TRP A 283 -8.18 -1.07 -0.47
N VAL A 284 -7.07 -1.64 -0.94
CA VAL A 284 -5.74 -1.55 -0.29
C VAL A 284 -5.16 -0.16 -0.49
N GLU A 285 -5.24 0.36 -1.72
CA GLU A 285 -4.87 1.75 -2.04
C GLU A 285 -5.69 2.75 -1.21
N THR A 286 -7.00 2.55 -1.14
CA THR A 286 -7.90 3.42 -0.35
C THR A 286 -7.52 3.38 1.13
N ALA A 287 -7.24 2.21 1.69
CA ALA A 287 -6.84 2.09 3.09
C ALA A 287 -5.52 2.82 3.36
N ALA A 288 -4.49 2.63 2.52
CA ALA A 288 -3.22 3.35 2.66
C ALA A 288 -3.40 4.87 2.56
N THR A 289 -4.24 5.34 1.64
CA THR A 289 -4.45 6.77 1.38
C THR A 289 -5.31 7.45 2.46
N TYR A 290 -6.39 6.80 2.91
CA TYR A 290 -7.45 7.46 3.65
C TYR A 290 -7.65 6.92 5.07
N HIS A 291 -6.82 6.03 5.62
CA HIS A 291 -7.05 5.53 6.99
C HIS A 291 -7.03 6.63 8.07
N HIS A 292 -6.33 7.75 7.87
CA HIS A 292 -6.41 8.92 8.77
C HIS A 292 -7.57 9.89 8.44
N ASP A 293 -8.17 9.78 7.27
CA ASP A 293 -9.23 10.69 6.77
C ASP A 293 -10.29 9.90 5.98
N TYR A 294 -10.79 8.84 6.60
CA TYR A 294 -11.67 7.89 5.94
C TYR A 294 -13.01 8.54 5.53
N ALA A 295 -13.37 9.66 6.13
CA ALA A 295 -14.55 10.43 5.79
C ALA A 295 -14.53 10.89 4.32
N ASN A 296 -13.35 11.20 3.78
CA ASN A 296 -13.14 11.68 2.42
C ASN A 296 -12.89 10.56 1.39
N ALA A 297 -12.83 9.29 1.81
CA ALA A 297 -12.77 8.15 0.89
C ALA A 297 -14.09 8.03 0.10
N ARG A 298 -14.01 8.14 -1.24
CA ARG A 298 -15.18 8.05 -2.14
C ARG A 298 -15.66 6.61 -2.31
N ASP A 299 -14.71 5.70 -2.53
CA ASP A 299 -14.92 4.28 -2.72
C ASP A 299 -14.20 3.50 -1.62
N HIS A 300 -14.59 2.25 -1.38
CA HIS A 300 -13.96 1.35 -0.40
C HIS A 300 -13.75 1.95 1.01
N LYS A 301 -14.58 2.92 1.41
CA LYS A 301 -14.51 3.63 2.69
C LYS A 301 -14.43 2.70 3.91
N ILE A 302 -15.12 1.56 3.87
CA ILE A 302 -15.08 0.57 4.94
C ILE A 302 -13.66 0.04 5.20
N SER A 303 -12.83 -0.11 4.17
CA SER A 303 -11.45 -0.57 4.32
C SER A 303 -10.59 0.48 5.03
N ALA A 304 -10.76 1.76 4.69
CA ALA A 304 -10.10 2.86 5.39
C ALA A 304 -10.55 2.96 6.86
N MET A 305 -11.84 2.78 7.15
CA MET A 305 -12.38 2.79 8.52
C MET A 305 -11.84 1.62 9.36
N VAL A 306 -11.85 0.41 8.81
CA VAL A 306 -11.30 -0.78 9.49
C VAL A 306 -9.80 -0.57 9.77
N THR A 307 -9.04 -0.07 8.81
CA THR A 307 -7.61 0.23 9.00
C THR A 307 -7.39 1.35 10.00
N CYS A 308 -8.23 2.38 10.01
CA CYS A 308 -8.18 3.47 10.99
C CYS A 308 -8.31 2.95 12.43
N LEU A 309 -9.37 2.19 12.72
CA LEU A 309 -9.57 1.64 14.07
C LEU A 309 -8.46 0.65 14.44
N ALA A 310 -8.02 -0.17 13.49
CA ALA A 310 -6.92 -1.09 13.70
C ALA A 310 -5.60 -0.39 14.04
N ASP A 311 -5.31 0.74 13.39
CA ASP A 311 -4.13 1.57 13.66
C ASP A 311 -4.14 2.10 15.09
N HIS A 312 -5.30 2.60 15.56
CA HIS A 312 -5.47 3.04 16.94
C HIS A 312 -5.27 1.90 17.96
N LEU A 313 -5.87 0.73 17.71
CA LEU A 313 -5.70 -0.45 18.57
C LEU A 313 -4.25 -0.95 18.60
N ALA A 314 -3.54 -0.93 17.47
CA ALA A 314 -2.14 -1.29 17.41
C ALA A 314 -1.28 -0.33 18.25
N HIS A 315 -1.50 0.98 18.14
CA HIS A 315 -0.79 1.97 18.94
C HIS A 315 -1.01 1.80 20.44
N TRP A 316 -2.27 1.57 20.86
CA TRP A 316 -2.65 1.23 22.24
C TRP A 316 -1.93 -0.04 22.72
N ALA A 317 -2.03 -1.12 21.96
CA ALA A 317 -1.47 -2.41 22.33
C ALA A 317 0.06 -2.36 22.48
N MET A 318 0.74 -1.57 21.63
CA MET A 318 2.17 -1.29 21.69
C MET A 318 2.58 -0.32 22.79
N GLN A 319 1.63 0.38 23.42
CA GLN A 319 1.89 1.49 24.35
C GLN A 319 2.80 2.56 23.70
N SER A 320 2.55 2.79 22.42
CA SER A 320 3.29 3.75 21.58
C SER A 320 2.58 5.09 21.45
N ARG A 321 1.34 5.20 21.93
CA ARG A 321 0.64 6.47 22.11
C ARG A 321 0.01 6.46 23.50
N ASP A 322 -0.10 7.64 24.09
CA ASP A 322 -0.87 7.85 25.31
C ASP A 322 -2.36 7.89 24.94
N ILE A 323 -2.92 6.72 24.68
CA ILE A 323 -4.33 6.51 24.39
C ILE A 323 -4.86 5.51 25.40
N SER A 324 -5.86 5.92 26.18
CA SER A 324 -6.53 5.04 27.13
C SER A 324 -7.52 4.11 26.41
N GLU A 325 -7.99 3.08 27.09
CA GLU A 325 -9.09 2.27 26.56
C GLU A 325 -10.34 3.13 26.36
N GLU A 326 -10.67 4.02 27.30
CA GLU A 326 -11.80 4.95 27.22
C GLU A 326 -11.75 5.83 25.97
N ASP A 327 -10.57 6.36 25.63
CA ASP A 327 -10.37 7.15 24.41
C ASP A 327 -10.68 6.34 23.14
N LEU A 328 -10.41 5.03 23.13
CA LEU A 328 -10.73 4.17 21.99
C LEU A 328 -12.24 4.03 21.78
N PHE A 329 -13.04 3.94 22.84
CA PHE A 329 -14.50 3.85 22.73
C PHE A 329 -15.12 5.13 22.16
N GLU A 330 -14.50 6.27 22.42
CA GLU A 330 -14.97 7.59 21.96
C GLU A 330 -14.52 7.95 20.53
N LEU A 331 -13.71 7.10 19.87
CA LEU A 331 -13.26 7.36 18.51
C LEU A 331 -14.46 7.41 17.53
N PRO A 332 -14.57 8.43 16.65
CA PRO A 332 -15.68 8.52 15.69
C PRO A 332 -15.84 7.29 14.80
N VAL A 333 -14.73 6.64 14.45
CA VAL A 333 -14.73 5.44 13.61
C VAL A 333 -15.42 4.25 14.25
N VAL A 334 -15.49 4.19 15.59
CA VAL A 334 -16.22 3.14 16.33
C VAL A 334 -17.71 3.25 16.06
N ALA A 335 -18.26 4.46 16.20
CA ALA A 335 -19.66 4.73 15.90
C ALA A 335 -19.97 4.53 14.41
N ASP A 336 -19.09 5.00 13.53
CA ASP A 336 -19.29 4.86 12.08
C ASP A 336 -19.22 3.39 11.61
N LEU A 337 -18.50 2.52 12.32
CA LEU A 337 -18.46 1.07 12.07
C LEU A 337 -19.62 0.31 12.74
N ASP A 338 -20.51 0.98 13.47
CA ASP A 338 -21.61 0.38 14.23
C ASP A 338 -21.10 -0.69 15.23
N LEU A 339 -19.98 -0.38 15.91
CA LEU A 339 -19.40 -1.24 16.94
C LEU A 339 -19.89 -0.82 18.33
N TYR A 340 -20.29 -1.82 19.12
CA TYR A 340 -20.77 -1.62 20.49
C TYR A 340 -19.70 -1.97 21.51
N GLU A 341 -19.92 -1.62 22.79
CA GLU A 341 -18.96 -1.85 23.88
C GLU A 341 -18.47 -3.30 23.96
N GLY A 342 -19.36 -4.28 23.75
CA GLY A 342 -19.02 -5.70 23.73
C GLY A 342 -18.09 -6.10 22.57
N ASP A 343 -18.23 -5.45 21.42
CA ASP A 343 -17.35 -5.66 20.27
C ASP A 343 -15.95 -5.11 20.57
N LEU A 344 -15.85 -3.88 21.09
CA LEU A 344 -14.57 -3.30 21.48
C LEU A 344 -13.87 -4.10 22.57
N THR A 345 -14.61 -4.54 23.59
CA THR A 345 -14.06 -5.40 24.64
C THR A 345 -13.45 -6.67 24.05
N SER A 346 -14.11 -7.27 23.06
CA SER A 346 -13.60 -8.45 22.35
C SER A 346 -12.36 -8.12 21.52
N LEU A 347 -12.31 -6.96 20.86
CA LEU A 347 -11.14 -6.50 20.12
C LEU A 347 -9.94 -6.23 21.02
N LEU A 348 -10.15 -5.58 22.18
CA LEU A 348 -9.10 -5.32 23.17
C LEU A 348 -8.51 -6.63 23.72
N ALA A 349 -9.32 -7.67 23.88
CA ALA A 349 -8.88 -8.99 24.31
C ALA A 349 -7.92 -9.68 23.31
N GLU A 350 -7.87 -9.24 22.05
CA GLU A 350 -6.96 -9.77 21.03
C GLU A 350 -5.55 -9.18 21.11
N ARG A 351 -5.27 -8.31 22.10
CA ARG A 351 -3.96 -7.66 22.31
C ARG A 351 -2.79 -8.65 22.31
N ASP A 352 -2.87 -9.70 23.11
CA ASP A 352 -1.77 -10.66 23.26
C ASP A 352 -1.51 -11.43 21.96
N ARG A 353 -2.58 -11.77 21.21
CA ARG A 353 -2.45 -12.40 19.89
C ARG A 353 -1.82 -11.46 18.87
N ALA A 354 -2.19 -10.18 18.88
CA ALA A 354 -1.58 -9.17 18.02
C ALA A 354 -0.08 -9.00 18.34
N ILE A 355 0.31 -9.02 19.62
CA ILE A 355 1.71 -8.97 20.03
C ILE A 355 2.46 -10.24 19.56
N GLU A 356 1.92 -11.43 19.82
CA GLU A 356 2.52 -12.71 19.40
C GLU A 356 2.72 -12.77 17.88
N MET A 357 1.72 -12.29 17.12
CA MET A 357 1.85 -12.10 15.67
C MET A 357 3.09 -11.27 15.37
N ALA A 358 3.17 -10.06 15.90
CA ALA A 358 4.20 -9.11 15.53
C ALA A 358 5.62 -9.66 15.78
N GLU A 359 5.80 -10.41 16.87
CA GLU A 359 7.05 -11.10 17.21
C GLU A 359 7.38 -12.25 16.26
N THR A 360 6.39 -12.93 15.68
CA THR A 360 6.59 -13.98 14.65
C THR A 360 7.30 -13.43 13.40
N PHE A 361 7.28 -12.11 13.22
CA PHE A 361 7.89 -11.41 12.08
C PHE A 361 9.09 -10.55 12.43
N LEU A 362 9.63 -10.59 13.65
CA LEU A 362 10.94 -9.99 13.95
C LEU A 362 12.05 -11.02 13.73
#